data_AF-A0A920M8E5-F1
#
_entry.id   AF-A0A920M8E5-F1
#
_cell.length_a   1.000
_cell.length_b   1.000
_cell.length_c   1.000
_cell.angle_alpha   90.00
_cell.angle_beta   90.00
_cell.angle_gamma   90.00
#
_symmetry.space_group_name_H-M   'P 1'
#
loop_
_entity.id
_entity.type
_entity.pdbx_description
1 polymer ?
#
loop_
_entity_poly.entity_id
_entity_poly.type
_entity_poly.pdbx_seq_one_letter_code
_entity_poly.pdbx_strand_id
1 'polypeptide(L)'
;MKRIGGKLREIDSAFSAFVFKVQANMDPSHRDRVAFMRINSGYFERGMQVTHQRLQNPFSTKFATTMFGSDRDTADEGYPGDVLGLVNASDLRIGDTLYVGEPVTFPAIPRFEPELFWSAGPH
;
A
#
# COMPACT_ATOMS: atom_id res chain seq x y z
N MET A 1 10.24 14.34 -1.69
CA MET A 1 10.49 14.03 -3.11
C MET A 1 11.48 12.86 -3.20
N LYS A 2 11.10 11.71 -3.79
CA LYS A 2 12.03 10.57 -3.97
C LYS A 2 12.01 10.14 -5.44
N ARG A 3 13.21 10.00 -6.03
CA ARG A 3 13.47 9.75 -7.46
C ARG A 3 13.10 8.34 -7.90
N ILE A 4 12.53 8.24 -9.11
CA ILE A 4 12.47 7.02 -9.94
C ILE A 4 12.80 7.46 -11.38
N GLY A 5 13.79 6.85 -12.05
CA GLY A 5 14.00 7.01 -13.50
C GLY A 5 14.40 8.41 -14.03
N GLY A 6 14.71 9.37 -13.16
CA GLY A 6 15.21 10.70 -13.57
C GLY A 6 14.15 11.79 -13.77
N LYS A 7 12.85 11.48 -13.70
CA LYS A 7 11.77 12.49 -13.67
C LYS A 7 11.17 12.61 -12.27
N LEU A 8 11.05 13.84 -11.78
CA LEU A 8 10.26 14.14 -10.58
C LEU A 8 8.78 13.95 -10.94
N ARG A 9 8.06 13.14 -10.16
CA ARG A 9 6.60 13.13 -10.21
C ARG A 9 6.12 14.21 -9.26
N GLU A 10 5.31 15.12 -9.79
CA GLU A 10 4.75 16.23 -9.01
C GLU A 10 3.64 15.72 -8.08
N ILE A 11 3.38 16.46 -7.01
CA ILE A 11 2.38 16.08 -5.99
C ILE A 11 0.96 16.11 -6.57
N ASP A 12 0.71 16.97 -7.55
CA ASP A 12 -0.56 17.13 -8.28
C ASP A 12 -0.74 16.13 -9.43
N SER A 13 0.27 15.31 -9.73
CA SER A 13 0.16 14.22 -10.71
C SER A 13 -0.90 13.20 -10.28
N ALA A 14 -1.38 12.38 -11.22
CA ALA A 14 -2.39 11.35 -10.92
C ALA A 14 -2.00 10.45 -9.73
N PHE A 15 -3.01 9.84 -9.08
CA PHE A 15 -2.83 9.05 -7.86
C PHE A 15 -1.66 8.08 -7.95
N SER A 16 -0.80 8.09 -6.93
CA SER A 16 0.21 7.05 -6.73
C SER A 16 0.46 6.80 -5.25
N ALA A 17 0.72 5.54 -4.90
CA ALA A 17 1.03 5.12 -3.54
C ALA A 17 1.97 3.92 -3.53
N PHE A 18 2.73 3.73 -2.45
CA PHE A 18 3.50 2.52 -2.22
C PHE A 18 3.10 1.84 -0.89
N VAL A 19 3.09 0.51 -0.90
CA VAL A 19 2.81 -0.32 0.27
C VAL A 19 4.09 -0.49 1.08
N PHE A 20 4.06 -0.14 2.36
CA PHE A 20 5.25 -0.18 3.22
C PHE A 20 5.17 -1.13 4.40
N LYS A 21 3.97 -1.52 4.78
CA LYS A 21 3.74 -2.46 5.88
C LYS A 21 2.56 -3.34 5.50
N VAL A 22 2.64 -4.62 5.83
CA VAL A 22 1.50 -5.53 5.71
C VAL A 22 1.36 -6.31 7.00
N GLN A 23 0.15 -6.32 7.57
CA GLN A 23 -0.22 -7.11 8.74
C GLN A 23 -1.19 -8.21 8.30
N ALA A 24 -0.99 -9.44 8.75
CA ALA A 24 -1.84 -10.59 8.43
C ALA A 24 -2.46 -11.15 9.72
N ASN A 25 -3.56 -11.89 9.57
CA ASN A 25 -4.30 -12.55 10.65
C ASN A 25 -4.85 -11.58 11.69
N MET A 26 -5.49 -10.48 11.25
CA MET A 26 -6.14 -9.57 12.21
C MET A 26 -7.46 -10.11 12.77
N ASP A 27 -8.14 -11.00 12.04
CA ASP A 27 -9.28 -11.78 12.51
C ASP A 27 -8.89 -13.27 12.47
N PRO A 28 -9.06 -14.05 13.54
CA PRO A 28 -8.85 -15.50 13.50
C PRO A 28 -9.83 -16.24 12.57
N SER A 29 -11.03 -15.69 12.36
CA SER A 29 -12.11 -16.30 11.56
C SER A 29 -12.04 -15.95 10.08
N HIS A 30 -11.46 -14.81 9.73
CA HIS A 30 -11.25 -14.38 8.35
C HIS A 30 -9.76 -14.08 8.18
N ARG A 31 -9.10 -14.67 7.16
CA ARG A 31 -7.67 -14.46 6.90
C ARG A 31 -7.38 -13.06 6.35
N ASP A 32 -7.76 -12.05 7.13
CA ASP A 32 -7.75 -10.67 6.75
C ASP A 32 -6.32 -10.15 6.83
N ARG A 33 -5.94 -9.51 5.74
CA ARG A 33 -4.62 -8.91 5.56
C ARG A 33 -4.82 -7.43 5.29
N VAL A 34 -4.16 -6.61 6.11
CA VAL A 34 -4.16 -5.15 5.96
C VAL A 34 -2.84 -4.71 5.39
N ALA A 35 -2.88 -4.09 4.23
CA ALA A 35 -1.72 -3.44 3.61
C ALA A 35 -1.78 -1.94 3.87
N PHE A 36 -0.73 -1.39 4.49
CA PHE A 36 -0.58 0.03 4.70
C PHE A 36 0.18 0.64 3.53
N MET A 37 -0.43 1.64 2.92
CA MET A 37 0.15 2.40 1.82
C MET A 37 0.30 3.86 2.20
N ARG A 38 1.30 4.51 1.62
CA ARG A 38 1.48 5.97 1.70
C ARG A 38 1.22 6.58 0.34
N ILE A 39 0.40 7.63 0.30
CA ILE A 39 0.12 8.38 -0.92
C ILE A 39 1.31 9.29 -1.25
N ASN A 40 1.73 9.30 -2.52
CA ASN A 40 2.88 10.06 -3.02
C ASN A 40 2.48 11.20 -3.95
N SER A 41 1.38 11.05 -4.69
CA SER A 41 0.84 12.08 -5.59
C SER A 41 -0.65 11.86 -5.78
N GLY A 42 -1.33 12.92 -6.18
CA GLY A 42 -2.73 12.91 -6.55
C GLY A 42 -3.67 12.70 -5.37
N TYR A 43 -4.90 12.41 -5.72
CA TYR A 43 -6.01 12.29 -4.78
C TYR A 43 -6.50 10.85 -4.74
N PHE A 44 -6.73 10.36 -3.52
CA PHE A 44 -7.35 9.08 -3.26
C PHE A 44 -8.83 9.28 -3.00
N GLU A 45 -9.65 8.46 -3.64
CA GLU A 45 -11.08 8.34 -3.33
C GLU A 45 -11.42 6.87 -3.11
N ARG A 46 -12.17 6.58 -2.04
CA ARG A 46 -12.53 5.22 -1.71
C ARG A 46 -13.32 4.55 -2.83
N GLY A 47 -12.93 3.33 -3.14
CA GLY A 47 -13.60 2.55 -4.18
C GLY A 47 -13.11 2.85 -5.59
N MET A 48 -12.20 3.83 -5.77
CA MET A 48 -11.53 4.04 -7.05
C MET A 48 -10.79 2.78 -7.50
N GLN A 49 -10.66 2.64 -8.82
CA GLN A 49 -9.89 1.56 -9.44
C GLN A 49 -8.48 2.04 -9.73
N VAL A 50 -7.49 1.33 -9.20
CA VAL A 50 -6.07 1.63 -9.37
C VAL A 50 -5.38 0.47 -10.07
N THR A 51 -4.24 0.71 -10.70
CA THR A 51 -3.41 -0.35 -11.29
C THR A 51 -2.38 -0.81 -10.28
N HIS A 52 -2.26 -2.12 -10.09
CA HIS A 52 -1.18 -2.73 -9.33
C HIS A 52 0.02 -2.95 -10.23
N GLN A 53 1.13 -2.25 -9.96
CA GLN A 53 2.30 -2.25 -10.83
C GLN A 53 2.91 -3.64 -11.01
N ARG A 54 2.92 -4.49 -9.98
CA ARG A 54 3.56 -5.81 -10.07
C ARG A 54 2.72 -6.82 -10.85
N LEU A 55 1.41 -6.87 -10.61
CA LEU A 55 0.50 -7.82 -11.26
C LEU A 55 -0.10 -7.28 -12.57
N GLN A 56 0.09 -5.98 -12.85
CA GLN A 56 -0.47 -5.30 -14.02
C GLN A 56 -1.99 -5.48 -14.16
N ASN A 57 -2.68 -5.62 -13.02
CA ASN A 57 -4.12 -5.80 -12.96
C ASN A 57 -4.80 -4.61 -12.25
N PRO A 58 -6.09 -4.37 -12.53
CA PRO A 58 -6.89 -3.43 -11.76
C PRO A 58 -7.10 -3.96 -10.33
N PHE A 59 -6.95 -3.07 -9.35
CA PHE A 59 -7.18 -3.31 -7.94
C PHE A 59 -8.23 -2.31 -7.44
N SER A 60 -9.25 -2.80 -6.72
CA SER A 60 -10.32 -1.97 -6.17
C SER A 60 -10.02 -1.58 -4.73
N THR A 61 -10.18 -0.29 -4.41
CA THR A 61 -9.88 0.27 -3.09
C THR A 61 -11.11 0.39 -2.17
N LYS A 62 -12.17 -0.37 -2.45
CA LYS A 62 -13.46 -0.30 -1.72
C LYS A 62 -13.35 -0.51 -0.22
N PHE A 63 -12.34 -1.26 0.22
CA PHE A 63 -12.10 -1.63 1.62
C PHE A 63 -10.94 -0.82 2.24
N ALA A 64 -10.78 0.45 1.84
CA ALA A 64 -9.82 1.36 2.46
C ALA A 64 -10.30 1.90 3.82
N THR A 65 -9.40 2.03 4.77
CA THR A 65 -9.60 2.54 6.13
C THR A 65 -8.48 3.53 6.46
N THR A 66 -8.80 4.69 7.04
CA THR A 66 -7.80 5.66 7.49
C THR A 66 -7.22 5.21 8.80
N MET A 67 -5.94 5.49 9.04
CA MET A 67 -5.31 5.23 10.34
C MET A 67 -4.55 6.49 10.76
N PHE A 68 -5.27 7.50 11.23
CA PHE A 68 -4.72 8.64 11.95
C PHE A 68 -5.29 8.66 13.36
N GLY A 69 -4.44 8.46 14.38
CA GLY A 69 -4.87 8.42 15.78
C GLY A 69 -5.48 7.09 16.20
N SER A 70 -5.95 7.01 17.45
CA SER A 70 -6.49 5.79 18.07
C SER A 70 -7.82 5.31 17.47
N ASP A 71 -8.45 6.11 16.62
CA ASP A 71 -9.75 5.80 16.01
C ASP A 71 -9.58 5.31 14.56
N ARG A 72 -10.14 4.12 14.29
CA ARG A 72 -10.17 3.50 12.96
C ARG A 72 -11.34 4.07 12.16
N ASP A 73 -11.23 5.31 11.69
CA ASP A 73 -12.25 5.87 10.81
C ASP A 73 -12.09 5.38 9.36
N THR A 74 -13.22 5.18 8.68
CA THR A 74 -13.20 4.79 7.27
C THR A 74 -12.63 5.94 6.44
N ALA A 75 -11.66 5.65 5.56
CA ALA A 75 -11.08 6.67 4.66
C ALA A 75 -11.98 6.80 3.46
N ASP A 76 -12.68 7.92 3.33
CA ASP A 76 -13.39 8.24 2.09
C ASP A 76 -12.46 8.96 1.09
N GLU A 77 -11.49 9.74 1.60
CA GLU A 77 -10.59 10.59 0.80
C GLU A 77 -9.14 10.57 1.36
N GLY A 78 -8.14 10.96 0.55
CA GLY A 78 -6.76 11.09 1.02
C GLY A 78 -5.82 11.83 0.07
N TYR A 79 -4.77 12.42 0.63
CA TYR A 79 -3.82 13.30 -0.06
C TYR A 79 -2.36 12.85 0.09
N PRO A 80 -1.43 13.39 -0.72
CA PRO A 80 -0.02 13.01 -0.67
C PRO A 80 0.60 13.26 0.71
N GLY A 81 1.15 12.20 1.30
CA GLY A 81 1.62 12.19 2.69
C GLY A 81 0.81 11.29 3.60
N ASP A 82 -0.48 11.10 3.31
CA ASP A 82 -1.38 10.30 4.12
C ASP A 82 -1.05 8.81 4.05
N VAL A 83 -1.36 8.12 5.14
CA VAL A 83 -1.23 6.67 5.28
C VAL A 83 -2.61 6.05 5.38
N LEU A 84 -2.90 5.16 4.45
CA LEU A 84 -4.17 4.44 4.38
C LEU A 84 -3.94 2.93 4.54
N GLY A 85 -4.85 2.25 5.22
CA GLY A 85 -4.90 0.81 5.33
C GLY A 85 -5.90 0.23 4.33
N LEU A 86 -5.48 -0.73 3.51
CA LEU A 86 -6.36 -1.50 2.63
C LEU A 86 -6.63 -2.85 3.28
N VAL A 87 -7.89 -3.12 3.63
CA VAL A 87 -8.35 -4.40 4.18
C VAL A 87 -8.59 -5.39 3.02
N ASN A 88 -8.44 -6.70 3.30
CA ASN A 88 -8.55 -7.77 2.30
C ASN A 88 -7.56 -7.63 1.12
N ALA A 89 -6.42 -7.02 1.41
CA ALA A 89 -5.36 -6.76 0.45
C ALA A 89 -4.41 -7.96 0.29
N SER A 90 -4.98 -9.15 0.02
CA SER A 90 -4.24 -10.42 -0.07
C SER A 90 -3.12 -10.38 -1.11
N ASP A 91 -3.37 -9.71 -2.23
CA ASP A 91 -2.45 -9.60 -3.36
C ASP A 91 -1.33 -8.56 -3.19
N LEU A 92 -1.45 -7.68 -2.19
CA LEU A 92 -0.48 -6.62 -1.92
C LEU A 92 0.67 -7.11 -1.06
N ARG A 93 1.88 -6.65 -1.36
CA ARG A 93 3.12 -6.95 -0.65
C ARG A 93 3.87 -5.67 -0.33
N ILE A 94 4.76 -5.73 0.67
CA ILE A 94 5.66 -4.63 0.98
C ILE A 94 6.51 -4.31 -0.26
N GLY A 95 6.54 -3.04 -0.64
CA GLY A 95 7.21 -2.54 -1.84
C GLY A 95 6.33 -2.47 -3.09
N ASP A 96 5.10 -2.99 -3.06
CA ASP A 96 4.19 -2.86 -4.20
C ASP A 96 3.78 -1.39 -4.43
N THR A 97 3.61 -1.01 -5.70
CA THR A 97 3.16 0.32 -6.11
C THR A 97 1.74 0.25 -6.70
N LEU A 98 0.90 1.21 -6.34
CA LEU A 98 -0.44 1.44 -6.87
C LEU A 98 -0.48 2.79 -7.56
N TYR A 99 -1.16 2.89 -8.71
CA TYR A 99 -1.26 4.15 -9.45
C TYR A 99 -2.51 4.26 -10.32
N VAL A 100 -2.82 5.47 -10.77
CA VAL A 100 -3.80 5.74 -11.83
C VAL A 100 -3.11 6.41 -13.01
N GLY A 101 -3.50 6.01 -14.22
CA GLY A 101 -2.99 6.58 -15.46
C GLY A 101 -1.57 6.13 -15.75
N GLU A 102 -0.61 7.05 -15.65
CA GLU A 102 0.78 6.78 -16.02
C GLU A 102 1.45 5.75 -15.09
N PRO A 103 2.09 4.71 -15.65
CA PRO A 103 2.85 3.75 -14.88
C PRO A 103 3.94 4.38 -14.03
N VAL A 104 3.95 4.05 -12.74
CA VAL A 104 4.98 4.47 -11.78
C VAL A 104 5.39 3.29 -10.93
N THR A 105 6.67 3.24 -10.55
CA THR A 105 7.24 2.17 -9.73
C THR A 105 8.14 2.78 -8.67
N PHE A 106 7.78 2.73 -7.40
CA PHE A 106 8.64 3.21 -6.33
C PHE A 106 9.78 2.22 -6.05
N PRO A 107 10.97 2.71 -5.65
CA PRO A 107 12.06 1.83 -5.24
C PRO A 107 11.61 0.98 -4.05
N ALA A 108 12.03 -0.29 -4.07
CA ALA A 108 11.75 -1.19 -2.96
C ALA A 108 12.27 -0.61 -1.64
N ILE A 109 11.54 -0.88 -0.56
CA ILE A 109 11.98 -0.53 0.79
C ILE A 109 13.20 -1.38 1.11
N PRO A 110 14.29 -0.78 1.63
CA PRO A 110 15.47 -1.54 2.02
C PRO A 110 15.06 -2.65 3.00
N ARG A 111 15.53 -3.86 2.71
CA ARG A 111 15.32 -5.02 3.59
C ARG A 111 16.49 -5.06 4.56
N PHE A 112 16.18 -5.24 5.84
CA PHE A 112 17.18 -5.46 6.87
C PHE A 112 17.47 -6.96 6.97
N GLU A 113 18.74 -7.32 7.17
CA GLU A 113 19.14 -8.71 7.39
C GLU A 113 18.57 -9.20 8.73
N PRO A 114 17.97 -10.41 8.80
CA PRO A 114 17.48 -10.95 10.06
C PRO A 114 18.65 -11.20 11.03
N GLU A 115 18.52 -10.72 12.27
CA GLU A 115 19.52 -10.96 13.32
C GLU A 115 19.30 -12.28 14.07
N LEU A 116 18.10 -12.84 14.00
CA LEU A 116 17.69 -14.05 14.70
C LEU A 116 17.15 -15.07 13.70
N PHE A 117 17.68 -16.29 13.77
CA PHE A 117 17.26 -17.42 12.96
C PHE A 117 16.73 -18.53 13.89
N TRP A 118 15.59 -19.12 13.53
CA TRP A 118 15.02 -20.26 14.23
C TRP A 118 14.63 -21.33 13.22
N SER A 119 14.92 -22.60 13.51
CA SER A 119 14.47 -23.74 12.72
C SER A 119 13.12 -24.22 13.23
N ALA A 120 12.13 -24.26 12.36
CA ALA A 120 10.84 -24.90 12.64
C ALA A 120 10.83 -26.28 11.97
N GLY A 121 10.75 -27.34 12.78
CA GLY A 121 10.50 -28.70 12.31
C GLY A 121 9.02 -29.05 12.50
N PRO A 122 8.41 -29.84 11.60
CA PRO A 122 7.10 -30.42 11.88
C PRO A 122 7.19 -31.35 13.11
N HIS A 123 6.18 -31.31 13.97
CA HIS A 123 6.00 -32.27 15.07
C HIS A 123 5.52 -33.62 14.54
#